data_AF-A0A2I1DDK8-F1
#
_entry.id   AF-A0A2I1DDK8-F1
#
_cell.length_a   1.000
_cell.length_b   1.000
_cell.length_c   1.000
_cell.angle_alpha   90.00
_cell.angle_beta   90.00
_cell.angle_gamma   90.00
#
_symmetry.space_group_name_H-M   'P 1'
#
loop_
_entity.id
_entity.type
_entity.pdbx_description
1 polymer ?
#
loop_
_entity_poly.entity_id
_entity_poly.type
_entity_poly.pdbx_seq_one_letter_code
_entity_poly.pdbx_strand_id
1 'polypeptide(L)'
;MKVNTLYAHAPDPTTPIAEQAANFDALYRAGLFTSLGLCNYSPAQLTEWLAISQSQSLIAPTVYQGQYNLLCRGYETSLFPLLRQHRIRFVANSPLAGGFLTGKLTFATGAAQLVGTRFEVGEGNLVGGLFRAWYDREVFHEAVRKMREVVAAEGLLDGGGEKQVMACVAMRWVLFHSGLRGECGDAVAVGPGSVGQLETYLKAREEGPLSGELAGVLGGLFEGVKAEAEGIITVGWWTW
;
A
#
# COMPACT_ATOMS: atom_id res chain seq x y z
N MET A 1 -3.72 28.85 1.79
CA MET A 1 -4.37 27.53 1.96
C MET A 1 -3.45 26.70 2.84
N LYS A 2 -3.95 26.14 3.95
CA LYS A 2 -3.15 25.30 4.87
C LYS A 2 -3.30 23.83 4.48
N VAL A 3 -2.20 23.09 4.40
CA VAL A 3 -2.21 21.65 4.11
C VAL A 3 -2.62 20.87 5.36
N ASN A 4 -3.47 19.86 5.25
CA ASN A 4 -3.81 19.08 6.45
C ASN A 4 -2.63 18.21 6.92
N THR A 5 -2.12 17.34 6.05
CA THR A 5 -0.96 16.49 6.33
C THR A 5 0.11 16.73 5.27
N LEU A 6 1.32 17.11 5.70
CA LEU A 6 2.48 17.23 4.83
C LEU A 6 3.40 16.04 5.06
N TYR A 7 3.82 15.37 3.99
CA TYR A 7 4.63 14.16 4.06
C TYR A 7 6.09 14.44 3.70
N ALA A 8 7.02 13.91 4.49
CA ALA A 8 8.33 13.53 3.99
C ALA A 8 8.15 12.26 3.15
N HIS A 9 8.19 12.40 1.83
CA HIS A 9 7.73 11.37 0.90
C HIS A 9 8.67 10.15 0.83
N ALA A 10 9.97 10.36 0.99
CA ALA A 10 10.95 9.30 1.05
C ALA A 10 12.19 9.80 1.82
N PRO A 11 12.96 8.90 2.46
CA PRO A 11 14.21 9.27 3.08
C PRO A 11 15.19 9.84 2.05
N ASP A 12 15.66 11.06 2.28
CA ASP A 12 16.83 11.61 1.59
C ASP A 12 18.11 11.13 2.30
N PRO A 13 18.94 10.29 1.67
CA PRO A 13 20.16 9.77 2.30
C PRO A 13 21.25 10.84 2.45
N THR A 14 21.13 11.98 1.74
CA THR A 14 22.14 13.04 1.75
C THR A 14 21.88 14.11 2.81
N THR A 15 20.65 14.18 3.32
CA THR A 15 20.24 15.15 4.35
C THR A 15 19.99 14.43 5.68
N PRO A 16 20.70 14.73 6.77
CA PRO A 16 20.48 14.08 8.06
C PRO A 16 19.03 14.21 8.55
N ILE A 17 18.49 13.19 9.22
CA ILE A 17 17.10 13.21 9.73
C ILE A 17 16.85 14.40 10.67
N ALA A 18 17.86 14.81 11.45
CA ALA A 18 17.74 15.97 12.32
C ALA A 18 17.47 17.27 11.56
N GLU A 19 18.14 17.46 10.42
CA GLU A 19 17.93 18.62 9.56
C GLU A 19 16.54 18.55 8.89
N GLN A 20 16.13 17.37 8.42
CA GLN A 20 14.79 17.17 7.87
C GLN A 20 13.72 17.52 8.92
N ALA A 21 13.82 16.98 10.13
CA ALA A 21 12.88 17.22 11.22
C ALA A 21 12.79 18.70 11.60
N ALA A 22 13.92 19.40 11.69
CA ALA A 22 13.95 20.84 11.98
C ALA A 22 13.28 21.68 10.89
N ASN A 23 13.49 21.33 9.61
CA ASN A 23 12.84 22.01 8.50
C ASN A 23 11.31 21.79 8.47
N PHE A 24 10.85 20.55 8.69
CA PHE A 24 9.41 20.27 8.81
C PHE A 24 8.78 21.02 10.00
N ASP A 25 9.49 21.14 11.13
CA ASP A 25 9.04 21.90 12.29
C ASP A 25 8.95 23.41 12.02
N ALA A 26 9.91 23.99 11.30
CA ALA A 26 9.84 25.38 10.88
C ALA A 26 8.60 25.67 10.03
N LEU A 27 8.30 24.78 9.07
CA LEU A 27 7.10 24.85 8.23
C LEU A 27 5.80 24.68 9.05
N TYR A 28 5.81 23.81 10.07
CA TYR A 28 4.70 23.63 10.99
C TYR A 28 4.45 24.89 11.83
N ARG A 29 5.51 25.47 12.44
CA ARG A 29 5.44 26.70 13.23
C ARG A 29 5.00 27.90 12.40
N ALA A 30 5.34 27.93 11.11
CA ALA A 30 4.83 28.90 10.15
C ALA A 30 3.34 28.69 9.79
N GLY A 31 2.69 27.65 10.32
CA GLY A 31 1.27 27.38 10.14
C GLY A 31 0.91 26.77 8.78
N LEU A 32 1.90 26.26 8.03
CA LEU A 32 1.69 25.77 6.66
C LEU A 32 0.99 24.41 6.59
N PHE A 33 1.10 23.60 7.65
CA PHE A 33 0.39 22.34 7.76
C PHE A 33 -0.05 21.99 9.19
N THR A 34 -0.91 20.97 9.35
CA THR A 34 -1.46 20.54 10.65
C THR A 34 -0.79 19.29 11.20
N SER A 35 -0.47 18.32 10.35
CA SER A 35 0.14 17.04 10.74
C SER A 35 1.35 16.70 9.88
N LEU A 36 2.41 16.20 10.50
CA LEU A 36 3.55 15.63 9.81
C LEU A 36 3.28 14.15 9.49
N GLY A 37 3.56 13.75 8.25
CA GLY A 37 3.58 12.36 7.83
C GLY A 37 4.96 11.92 7.34
N LEU A 38 5.30 10.64 7.52
CA LEU A 38 6.45 10.01 6.87
C LEU A 38 5.97 8.97 5.85
N CYS A 39 6.75 8.75 4.79
CA CYS A 39 6.50 7.71 3.81
C CYS A 39 7.82 7.03 3.42
N ASN A 40 7.81 5.69 3.36
CA ASN A 40 8.96 4.85 2.97
C ASN A 40 10.19 4.86 3.90
N TYR A 41 10.15 5.56 5.04
CA TYR A 41 11.24 5.54 6.04
C TYR A 41 11.29 4.19 6.76
N SER A 42 12.48 3.63 6.95
CA SER A 42 12.64 2.39 7.71
C SER A 42 12.22 2.54 9.18
N PRO A 43 11.90 1.45 9.90
CA PRO A 43 11.61 1.52 11.34
C PRO A 43 12.72 2.18 12.15
N ALA A 44 13.99 1.97 11.76
CA ALA A 44 15.14 2.61 12.39
C ALA A 44 15.13 4.14 12.18
N GLN A 45 14.86 4.58 10.94
CA GLN A 45 14.77 6.02 10.64
C GLN A 45 13.57 6.69 11.31
N LEU A 46 12.42 6.02 11.39
CA LEU A 46 11.28 6.54 12.16
C LEU A 46 11.62 6.66 13.65
N THR A 47 12.31 5.67 14.22
CA THR A 47 12.76 5.71 15.62
C THR A 47 13.70 6.89 15.87
N GLU A 48 14.66 7.11 14.96
CA GLU A 48 15.58 8.25 15.01
C GLU A 48 14.81 9.59 14.94
N TRP A 49 13.87 9.72 14.00
CA TRP A 49 13.05 10.92 13.85
C TRP A 49 12.26 11.24 15.12
N LEU A 50 11.64 10.22 15.73
CA LEU A 50 10.88 10.36 16.97
C LEU A 50 11.77 10.80 18.14
N ALA A 51 12.98 10.21 18.27
CA ALA A 51 13.93 10.59 19.31
C ALA A 51 14.43 12.04 19.16
N ILE A 52 14.71 12.47 17.92
CA ILE A 52 15.07 13.86 17.62
C ILE A 52 13.92 14.80 17.95
N SER A 53 12.70 14.47 17.51
CA SER A 53 11.51 15.29 17.75
C SER A 53 11.28 15.49 19.25
N GLN A 54 11.45 14.43 20.04
CA GLN A 54 11.33 14.49 21.49
C GLN A 54 12.44 15.34 22.13
N SER A 55 13.71 15.07 21.81
CA SER A 55 14.85 15.75 22.44
C SER A 55 14.92 17.25 22.12
N GLN A 56 14.46 17.65 20.94
CA GLN A 56 14.53 19.04 20.47
C GLN A 56 13.17 19.77 20.51
N SER A 57 12.12 19.13 21.03
CA SER A 57 10.75 19.67 21.08
C SER A 57 10.24 20.11 19.70
N LEU A 58 10.46 19.26 18.69
CA LEU A 58 9.95 19.45 17.32
C LEU A 58 8.64 18.69 17.12
N ILE A 59 7.87 19.05 16.09
CA ILE A 59 6.72 18.26 15.66
C ILE A 59 7.11 16.82 15.31
N ALA A 60 6.46 15.85 15.96
CA ALA A 60 6.59 14.43 15.64
C ALA A 60 5.61 14.02 14.54
N PRO A 61 5.95 13.00 13.71
CA PRO A 61 5.02 12.45 12.74
C PRO A 61 3.83 11.78 13.44
N THR A 62 2.63 11.98 12.90
CA THR A 62 1.37 11.39 13.38
C THR A 62 0.72 10.48 12.34
N VAL A 63 1.29 10.45 11.12
CA VAL A 63 0.83 9.62 10.02
C VAL A 63 2.03 8.93 9.37
N TYR A 64 1.89 7.66 9.03
CA TYR A 64 2.85 6.96 8.19
C TYR A 64 2.12 6.43 6.95
N GLN A 65 2.68 6.62 5.76
CA GLN A 65 2.17 6.02 4.53
C GLN A 65 3.16 4.99 3.98
N GLY A 66 2.68 3.81 3.60
CA GLY A 66 3.53 2.76 3.07
C GLY A 66 2.78 1.78 2.18
N GLN A 67 3.52 1.04 1.37
CA GLN A 67 2.95 0.01 0.52
C GLN A 67 2.44 -1.15 1.36
N TYR A 68 1.15 -1.48 1.19
CA TYR A 68 0.50 -2.52 1.95
C TYR A 68 -0.71 -3.08 1.21
N ASN A 69 -0.72 -4.39 1.00
CA ASN A 69 -1.79 -5.12 0.32
C ASN A 69 -1.70 -6.62 0.63
N LEU A 70 -2.58 -7.42 0.03
CA LEU A 70 -2.65 -8.88 0.22
C LEU A 70 -1.30 -9.60 0.07
N LEU A 71 -0.43 -9.12 -0.83
CA LEU A 71 0.86 -9.75 -1.17
C LEU A 71 2.07 -8.99 -0.60
N CYS A 72 1.85 -7.88 0.11
CA CYS A 72 2.91 -7.04 0.65
C CYS A 72 2.54 -6.62 2.07
N ARG A 73 3.01 -7.41 3.05
CA ARG A 73 2.59 -7.32 4.46
C ARG A 73 3.75 -7.23 5.45
N GLY A 74 4.98 -7.00 4.98
CA GLY A 74 6.16 -6.93 5.83
C GLY A 74 6.07 -5.90 6.96
N TYR A 75 5.27 -4.85 6.80
CA TYR A 75 5.04 -3.85 7.84
C TYR A 75 4.24 -4.36 9.05
N GLU A 76 3.49 -5.46 8.93
CA GLU A 76 2.75 -6.03 10.07
C GLU A 76 3.70 -6.42 11.22
N THR A 77 4.88 -6.91 10.89
CA THR A 77 5.90 -7.31 11.88
C THR A 77 6.92 -6.20 12.14
N SER A 78 7.37 -5.52 11.09
CA SER A 78 8.51 -4.59 11.16
C SER A 78 8.14 -3.17 11.59
N LEU A 79 6.92 -2.71 11.34
CA LEU A 79 6.56 -1.29 11.48
C LEU A 79 5.34 -1.06 12.36
N PHE A 80 4.27 -1.84 12.19
CA PHE A 80 3.01 -1.63 12.90
C PHE A 80 3.16 -1.58 14.43
N PRO A 81 3.95 -2.47 15.09
CA PRO A 81 4.16 -2.37 16.54
C PRO A 81 4.70 -1.00 16.97
N LEU A 82 5.68 -0.46 16.23
CA LEU A 82 6.26 0.86 16.47
C LEU A 82 5.21 1.98 16.28
N LEU A 83 4.41 1.90 15.22
CA LEU A 83 3.34 2.88 14.99
C LEU A 83 2.31 2.88 16.12
N ARG A 84 1.93 1.70 16.64
CA ARG A 84 0.98 1.59 17.76
C ARG A 84 1.55 2.19 19.04
N GLN A 85 2.82 1.91 19.35
CA GLN A 85 3.50 2.47 20.51
C GLN A 85 3.46 4.00 20.52
N HIS A 86 3.61 4.63 19.34
CA HIS A 86 3.65 6.08 19.20
C HIS A 86 2.32 6.70 18.75
N ARG A 87 1.23 5.94 18.67
CA ARG A 87 -0.10 6.38 18.19
C ARG A 87 -0.06 7.05 16.82
N ILE A 88 0.77 6.51 15.92
CA ILE A 88 0.88 6.95 14.53
C ILE A 88 -0.11 6.11 13.71
N ARG A 89 -1.00 6.76 12.95
CA ARG A 89 -1.92 6.05 12.06
C ARG A 89 -1.21 5.66 10.76
N PHE A 90 -1.58 4.51 10.19
CA PHE A 90 -1.02 4.03 8.93
C PHE A 90 -1.97 4.29 7.76
N VAL A 91 -1.44 4.73 6.63
CA VAL A 91 -2.15 4.87 5.37
C VAL A 91 -1.56 3.87 4.38
N ALA A 92 -2.30 2.81 4.08
CA ALA A 92 -1.91 1.82 3.09
C ALA A 92 -2.02 2.41 1.69
N ASN A 93 -0.89 2.52 0.99
CA ASN A 93 -0.88 2.80 -0.44
C ASN A 93 -0.82 1.49 -1.24
N SER A 94 -1.21 1.58 -2.51
CA SER A 94 -1.21 0.44 -3.44
C SER A 94 -1.98 -0.79 -2.94
N PRO A 95 -3.23 -0.65 -2.45
CA PRO A 95 -4.01 -1.76 -1.89
C PRO A 95 -4.30 -2.89 -2.90
N LEU A 96 -4.22 -2.57 -4.21
CA LEU A 96 -4.36 -3.53 -5.31
C LEU A 96 -3.04 -3.87 -6.00
N ALA A 97 -1.89 -3.58 -5.39
CA ALA A 97 -0.57 -3.79 -5.99
C ALA A 97 -0.46 -3.13 -7.38
N GLY A 98 -0.89 -1.87 -7.51
CA GLY A 98 -0.91 -1.15 -8.80
C GLY A 98 -1.92 -1.69 -9.81
N GLY A 99 -2.85 -2.54 -9.38
CA GLY A 99 -3.82 -3.24 -10.21
C GLY A 99 -3.44 -4.70 -10.50
N PHE A 100 -2.30 -5.19 -10.01
CA PHE A 100 -1.85 -6.56 -10.22
C PHE A 100 -2.87 -7.58 -9.68
N LEU A 101 -3.44 -7.31 -8.50
CA LEU A 101 -4.44 -8.14 -7.84
C LEU A 101 -5.78 -8.26 -8.60
N THR A 102 -5.97 -7.49 -9.67
CA THR A 102 -7.13 -7.65 -10.58
C THR A 102 -6.95 -8.79 -11.58
N GLY A 103 -5.76 -9.41 -11.64
CA GLY A 103 -5.42 -10.44 -12.61
C GLY A 103 -5.08 -9.93 -14.01
N LYS A 104 -5.21 -8.61 -14.26
CA LYS A 104 -4.95 -8.02 -15.59
C LYS A 104 -3.58 -8.38 -16.17
N LEU A 105 -2.51 -8.32 -15.35
CA LEU A 105 -1.18 -8.70 -15.80
C LEU A 105 -1.04 -10.22 -15.93
N THR A 106 -1.43 -10.96 -14.88
CA THR A 106 -1.33 -12.43 -14.81
C THR A 106 -2.01 -13.17 -15.96
N PHE A 107 -3.16 -12.69 -16.43
CA PHE A 107 -3.96 -13.33 -17.47
C PHE A 107 -3.87 -12.64 -18.84
N ALA A 108 -3.02 -11.63 -18.98
CA ALA A 108 -2.82 -10.99 -20.28
C ALA A 108 -2.18 -11.99 -21.25
N THR A 109 -2.77 -12.16 -22.43
CA THR A 109 -2.18 -12.99 -23.50
C THR A 109 -1.25 -12.21 -24.43
N GLY A 110 -1.11 -10.90 -24.22
CA GLY A 110 -0.21 -10.04 -24.97
C GLY A 110 -0.30 -8.57 -24.55
N ALA A 111 0.72 -7.78 -24.92
CA ALA A 111 0.88 -6.39 -24.51
C ALA A 111 -0.32 -5.48 -24.87
N ALA A 112 -1.02 -5.78 -25.96
CA ALA A 112 -2.20 -5.01 -26.38
C ALA A 112 -3.32 -4.97 -25.32
N GLN A 113 -3.42 -6.00 -24.46
CA GLN A 113 -4.42 -6.05 -23.38
C GLN A 113 -4.02 -5.21 -22.15
N LEU A 114 -2.78 -4.71 -22.11
CA LEU A 114 -2.23 -3.92 -21.02
C LEU A 114 -2.19 -2.42 -21.33
N VAL A 115 -2.50 -2.00 -22.55
CA VAL A 115 -2.56 -0.59 -22.95
C VAL A 115 -3.50 0.20 -22.04
N GLY A 116 -3.06 1.36 -21.57
CA GLY A 116 -3.78 2.23 -20.63
C GLY A 116 -3.80 1.71 -19.19
N THR A 117 -3.17 0.57 -18.89
CA THR A 117 -3.01 0.07 -17.52
C THR A 117 -1.67 0.52 -16.93
N ARG A 118 -1.54 0.44 -15.61
CA ARG A 118 -0.25 0.65 -14.92
C ARG A 118 0.87 -0.22 -15.50
N PHE A 119 0.55 -1.41 -16.01
CA PHE A 119 1.51 -2.39 -16.50
C PHE A 119 1.82 -2.28 -17.99
N GLU A 120 1.27 -1.29 -18.70
CA GLU A 120 1.62 -1.03 -20.10
C GLU A 120 3.14 -0.88 -20.27
N VAL A 121 3.71 -1.63 -21.22
CA VAL A 121 5.12 -1.52 -21.58
C VAL A 121 5.25 -0.43 -22.64
N GLY A 122 5.97 0.65 -22.31
CA GLY A 122 6.18 1.77 -23.20
C GLY A 122 7.19 2.76 -22.64
N GLU A 123 7.81 3.53 -23.54
CA GLU A 123 8.71 4.62 -23.17
C GLU A 123 7.98 5.65 -22.29
N GLY A 124 8.61 6.08 -21.19
CA GLY A 124 8.05 7.06 -20.26
C GLY A 124 7.16 6.48 -19.14
N ASN A 125 6.72 5.22 -19.19
CA ASN A 125 5.97 4.60 -18.09
C ASN A 125 6.88 4.08 -16.97
N LEU A 126 7.62 4.98 -16.31
CA LEU A 126 8.59 4.68 -15.25
C LEU A 126 7.93 4.01 -14.04
N VAL A 127 6.77 4.54 -13.61
CA VAL A 127 6.02 3.97 -12.49
C VAL A 127 5.53 2.56 -12.82
N GLY A 128 5.05 2.32 -14.04
CA GLY A 128 4.71 0.97 -14.50
C GLY A 128 5.90 0.02 -14.54
N GLY A 129 7.07 0.51 -14.94
CA GLY A 129 8.34 -0.23 -14.86
C GLY A 129 8.65 -0.71 -13.46
N LEU A 130 8.50 0.17 -12.46
CA LEU A 130 8.70 -0.17 -11.06
C LEU A 130 7.70 -1.22 -10.56
N PHE A 131 6.41 -1.06 -10.88
CA PHE A 131 5.39 -2.05 -10.49
C PHE A 131 5.60 -3.42 -11.15
N ARG A 132 6.10 -3.47 -12.39
CA ARG A 132 6.53 -4.73 -13.01
C ARG A 132 7.75 -5.32 -12.30
N ALA A 133 8.78 -4.53 -12.01
CA ALA A 133 9.97 -5.01 -11.29
C ALA A 133 9.63 -5.62 -9.90
N TRP A 134 8.60 -5.10 -9.24
CA TRP A 134 8.07 -5.65 -7.99
C TRP A 134 7.20 -6.89 -8.18
N TYR A 135 6.18 -6.86 -9.06
CA TYR A 135 5.11 -7.86 -9.08
C TYR A 135 5.12 -8.82 -10.29
N ASP A 136 5.83 -8.50 -11.37
CA ASP A 136 5.92 -9.35 -12.58
C ASP A 136 6.92 -10.49 -12.35
N ARG A 137 6.58 -11.37 -11.40
CA ARG A 137 7.34 -12.54 -10.98
C ARG A 137 6.40 -13.71 -10.81
N GLU A 138 6.86 -14.91 -11.16
CA GLU A 138 6.01 -16.10 -11.20
C GLU A 138 5.31 -16.37 -9.86
N VAL A 139 6.01 -16.22 -8.73
CA VAL A 139 5.44 -16.44 -7.39
C VAL A 139 4.20 -15.55 -7.11
N PHE A 140 4.20 -14.30 -7.59
CA PHE A 140 3.06 -13.40 -7.45
C PHE A 140 1.94 -13.76 -8.44
N HIS A 141 2.28 -14.21 -9.64
CA HIS A 141 1.29 -14.71 -10.60
C HIS A 141 0.59 -15.96 -10.08
N GLU A 142 1.33 -16.91 -9.50
CA GLU A 142 0.77 -18.09 -8.84
C GLU A 142 -0.19 -17.72 -7.72
N ALA A 143 0.17 -16.74 -6.88
CA ALA A 143 -0.72 -16.22 -5.84
C ALA A 143 -2.03 -15.64 -6.42
N VAL A 144 -1.96 -14.89 -7.53
CA VAL A 144 -3.15 -14.36 -8.21
C VAL A 144 -3.98 -15.46 -8.88
N ARG A 145 -3.35 -16.48 -9.48
CA ARG A 145 -4.07 -17.65 -10.01
C ARG A 145 -4.80 -18.40 -8.89
N LYS A 146 -4.14 -18.60 -7.74
CA LYS A 146 -4.76 -19.23 -6.58
C LYS A 146 -5.90 -18.40 -6.00
N MET A 147 -5.72 -17.08 -5.90
CA MET A 147 -6.78 -16.14 -5.52
C MET A 147 -8.00 -16.29 -6.44
N ARG A 148 -7.79 -16.33 -7.76
CA ARG A 148 -8.89 -16.50 -8.73
C ARG A 148 -9.61 -17.83 -8.54
N GLU A 149 -8.88 -18.92 -8.36
CA GLU A 149 -9.43 -20.26 -8.13
C GLU A 149 -10.39 -20.27 -6.92
N VAL A 150 -9.97 -19.69 -5.79
CA VAL A 150 -10.78 -19.70 -4.56
C VAL A 150 -11.96 -18.75 -4.63
N VAL A 151 -11.81 -17.61 -5.32
CA VAL A 151 -12.93 -16.69 -5.60
C VAL A 151 -13.96 -17.34 -6.53
N ALA A 152 -13.52 -18.15 -7.50
CA ALA A 152 -14.40 -18.91 -8.39
C ALA A 152 -15.15 -20.02 -7.65
N ALA A 153 -14.49 -20.73 -6.72
CA ALA A 153 -15.10 -21.78 -5.92
C ALA A 153 -16.26 -21.26 -5.03
N GLU A 154 -16.23 -19.98 -4.67
CA GLU A 154 -17.28 -19.27 -3.92
C GLU A 154 -18.41 -18.74 -4.83
N GLY A 155 -18.39 -19.03 -6.14
CA GLY A 155 -19.41 -18.60 -7.11
C GLY A 155 -19.41 -17.10 -7.41
N LEU A 156 -18.36 -16.37 -7.03
CA LEU A 156 -18.32 -14.91 -7.16
C LEU A 156 -18.01 -14.43 -8.59
N LEU A 157 -17.53 -15.30 -9.47
CA LEU A 157 -17.12 -14.95 -10.84
C LEU A 157 -18.22 -15.16 -11.91
N ASP A 158 -19.37 -15.72 -11.54
CA ASP A 158 -20.40 -16.17 -12.50
C ASP A 158 -21.15 -15.02 -13.20
N GLY A 159 -21.13 -13.81 -12.61
CA GLY A 159 -21.85 -12.63 -13.11
C GLY A 159 -21.08 -11.77 -14.13
N GLY A 160 -19.91 -12.21 -14.58
CA GLY A 160 -18.99 -11.40 -15.39
C GLY A 160 -18.25 -10.32 -14.58
N GLY A 161 -17.41 -9.52 -15.24
CA GLY A 161 -16.64 -8.46 -14.55
C GLY A 161 -15.57 -9.02 -13.60
N GLU A 162 -14.91 -10.12 -13.97
CA GLU A 162 -13.92 -10.81 -13.15
C GLU A 162 -12.87 -9.86 -12.54
N LYS A 163 -12.39 -8.88 -13.30
CA LYS A 163 -11.40 -7.89 -12.84
C LYS A 163 -11.93 -7.03 -11.70
N GLN A 164 -13.21 -6.65 -11.74
CA GLN A 164 -13.90 -5.90 -10.71
C GLN A 164 -14.16 -6.76 -9.48
N VAL A 165 -14.52 -8.03 -9.67
CA VAL A 165 -14.70 -8.97 -8.55
C VAL A 165 -13.38 -9.21 -7.82
N MET A 166 -12.31 -9.51 -8.56
CA MET A 166 -10.96 -9.69 -8.00
C MET A 166 -10.50 -8.43 -7.25
N ALA A 167 -10.71 -7.24 -7.82
CA ALA A 167 -10.44 -5.97 -7.13
C ALA A 167 -11.26 -5.81 -5.84
N CYS A 168 -12.56 -6.10 -5.88
CA CYS A 168 -13.46 -6.00 -4.74
C CYS A 168 -13.01 -6.94 -3.61
N VAL A 169 -12.71 -8.21 -3.93
CA VAL A 169 -12.24 -9.20 -2.95
C VAL A 169 -10.93 -8.78 -2.31
N ALA A 170 -9.94 -8.36 -3.11
CA ALA A 170 -8.66 -7.87 -2.58
C ALA A 170 -8.85 -6.65 -1.66
N MET A 171 -9.70 -5.69 -2.06
CA MET A 171 -10.02 -4.53 -1.23
C MET A 171 -10.72 -4.92 0.07
N ARG A 172 -11.70 -5.84 0.03
CA ARG A 172 -12.39 -6.34 1.22
C ARG A 172 -11.42 -7.02 2.17
N TRP A 173 -10.45 -7.78 1.65
CA TRP A 173 -9.41 -8.35 2.49
C TRP A 173 -8.57 -7.26 3.18
N VAL A 174 -8.09 -6.25 2.45
CA VAL A 174 -7.32 -5.13 3.03
C VAL A 174 -8.13 -4.33 4.06
N LEU A 175 -9.43 -4.13 3.82
CA LEU A 175 -10.28 -3.30 4.69
C LEU A 175 -10.73 -4.00 5.97
N PHE A 176 -10.87 -5.33 5.95
CA PHE A 176 -11.56 -6.06 7.03
C PHE A 176 -10.75 -7.21 7.64
N HIS A 177 -9.73 -7.70 6.94
CA HIS A 177 -9.02 -8.94 7.30
C HIS A 177 -7.50 -8.77 7.42
N SER A 178 -7.02 -7.54 7.23
CA SER A 178 -5.60 -7.19 7.30
C SER A 178 -5.21 -6.71 8.71
N GLY A 179 -3.94 -6.35 8.90
CA GLY A 179 -3.45 -5.73 10.13
C GLY A 179 -3.84 -4.25 10.35
N LEU A 180 -4.63 -3.65 9.45
CA LEU A 180 -5.12 -2.27 9.61
C LEU A 180 -6.20 -2.21 10.69
N ARG A 181 -6.20 -1.10 11.45
CA ARG A 181 -7.09 -0.88 12.59
C ARG A 181 -7.81 0.46 12.47
N GLY A 182 -9.10 0.41 12.20
CA GLY A 182 -9.93 1.61 12.07
C GLY A 182 -9.97 2.45 13.36
N GLU A 183 -9.92 1.80 14.52
CA GLU A 183 -9.82 2.44 15.83
C GLU A 183 -8.50 3.19 16.06
N CYS A 184 -7.44 2.84 15.31
CA CYS A 184 -6.18 3.58 15.29
C CYS A 184 -6.17 4.72 14.25
N GLY A 185 -7.27 4.91 13.51
CA GLY A 185 -7.37 5.87 12.42
C GLY A 185 -6.65 5.45 11.15
N ASP A 186 -6.31 4.16 11.00
CA ASP A 186 -5.69 3.67 9.77
C ASP A 186 -6.64 3.83 8.58
N ALA A 187 -6.05 4.02 7.39
CA ALA A 187 -6.80 4.25 6.17
C ALA A 187 -6.15 3.54 4.98
N VAL A 188 -6.93 3.42 3.90
CA VAL A 188 -6.47 2.91 2.62
C VAL A 188 -6.54 4.05 1.60
N ALA A 189 -5.40 4.38 0.98
CA ALA A 189 -5.35 5.30 -0.14
C ALA A 189 -5.70 4.57 -1.43
N VAL A 190 -6.79 4.98 -2.07
CA VAL A 190 -7.25 4.42 -3.35
C VAL A 190 -6.84 5.31 -4.52
N GLY A 191 -6.52 4.68 -5.66
CA GLY A 191 -6.12 5.38 -6.89
C GLY A 191 -6.87 4.83 -8.11
N PRO A 192 -8.18 5.10 -8.26
CA PRO A 192 -8.94 4.65 -9.41
C PRO A 192 -8.56 5.44 -10.67
N GLY A 193 -8.39 4.75 -11.79
CA GLY A 193 -8.20 5.36 -13.12
C GLY A 193 -9.51 5.71 -13.84
N SER A 194 -10.65 5.34 -13.27
CA SER A 194 -11.99 5.68 -13.79
C SER A 194 -13.04 5.68 -12.68
N VAL A 195 -14.19 6.29 -12.92
CA VAL A 195 -15.31 6.31 -11.95
C VAL A 195 -15.76 4.89 -11.59
N GLY A 196 -15.86 3.98 -12.57
CA GLY A 196 -16.23 2.58 -12.29
C GLY A 196 -15.24 1.84 -11.38
N GLN A 197 -13.96 2.22 -11.40
CA GLN A 197 -12.98 1.67 -10.43
C GLN A 197 -13.22 2.24 -9.03
N LEU A 198 -13.60 3.52 -8.90
CA LEU A 198 -13.98 4.10 -7.62
C LEU A 198 -15.22 3.41 -7.04
N GLU A 199 -16.24 3.19 -7.87
CA GLU A 199 -17.45 2.45 -7.48
C GLU A 199 -17.13 1.04 -6.98
N THR A 200 -16.15 0.37 -7.60
CA THR A 200 -15.66 -0.95 -7.14
C THR A 200 -15.09 -0.87 -5.70
N TYR A 201 -14.36 0.20 -5.37
CA TYR A 201 -13.80 0.37 -4.02
C TYR A 201 -14.85 0.72 -2.98
N LEU A 202 -15.85 1.54 -3.35
CA LEU A 202 -16.98 1.86 -2.49
C LEU A 202 -17.82 0.61 -2.21
N LYS A 203 -18.14 -0.16 -3.26
CA LYS A 203 -18.83 -1.44 -3.15
C LYS A 203 -18.09 -2.43 -2.23
N ALA A 204 -16.76 -2.51 -2.33
CA ALA A 204 -15.97 -3.34 -1.43
C ALA A 204 -16.17 -2.96 0.05
N ARG A 205 -16.29 -1.67 0.36
CA ARG A 205 -16.58 -1.21 1.73
C ARG A 205 -18.01 -1.53 2.16
N GLU A 206 -18.98 -1.37 1.25
CA GLU A 206 -20.40 -1.61 1.50
C GLU A 206 -20.73 -3.11 1.72
N GLU A 207 -20.11 -4.00 0.94
CA GLU A 207 -20.28 -5.45 1.06
C GLU A 207 -19.69 -6.04 2.35
N GLY A 208 -18.83 -5.29 3.05
CA GLY A 208 -18.29 -5.70 4.34
C GLY A 208 -17.27 -6.84 4.24
N PRO A 209 -17.05 -7.58 5.35
CA PRO A 209 -16.04 -8.64 5.41
C PRO A 209 -16.35 -9.80 4.45
N LEU A 210 -15.30 -10.41 3.90
CA LEU A 210 -15.37 -11.75 3.28
C LEU A 210 -15.76 -12.83 4.30
N SER A 211 -16.18 -14.01 3.82
CA SER A 211 -16.32 -15.20 4.65
C SER A 211 -14.99 -15.52 5.35
N GLY A 212 -15.05 -16.13 6.54
CA GLY A 212 -13.84 -16.47 7.29
C GLY A 212 -12.93 -17.46 6.55
N GLU A 213 -13.53 -18.39 5.80
CA GLU A 213 -12.81 -19.34 4.95
C GLU A 213 -12.05 -18.63 3.83
N LEU A 214 -12.75 -17.84 3.00
CA LEU A 214 -12.11 -17.10 1.91
C LEU A 214 -11.04 -16.14 2.44
N ALA A 215 -11.34 -15.39 3.51
CA ALA A 215 -10.38 -14.48 4.12
C ALA A 215 -9.12 -15.19 4.61
N GLY A 216 -9.28 -16.37 5.23
CA GLY A 216 -8.18 -17.19 5.72
C GLY A 216 -7.29 -17.71 4.59
N VAL A 217 -7.90 -18.26 3.54
CA VAL A 217 -7.16 -18.77 2.37
C VAL A 217 -6.41 -17.65 1.66
N LEU A 218 -7.05 -16.49 1.46
CA LEU A 218 -6.38 -15.31 0.88
C LEU A 218 -5.25 -14.82 1.78
N GLY A 219 -5.46 -14.76 3.09
CA GLY A 219 -4.43 -14.37 4.05
C GLY A 219 -3.19 -15.27 4.01
N GLY A 220 -3.38 -16.57 3.73
CA GLY A 220 -2.29 -17.55 3.59
C GLY A 220 -1.44 -17.37 2.33
N LEU A 221 -1.93 -16.67 1.30
CA LEU A 221 -1.15 -16.41 0.08
C LEU A 221 0.15 -15.64 0.37
N PHE A 222 0.17 -14.82 1.41
CA PHE A 222 1.34 -14.03 1.78
C PHE A 222 2.54 -14.90 2.14
N GLU A 223 2.34 -16.06 2.77
CA GLU A 223 3.45 -16.93 3.19
C GLU A 223 4.26 -17.44 1.98
N GLY A 224 3.59 -17.68 0.85
CA GLY A 224 4.25 -18.11 -0.38
C GLY A 224 5.04 -17.02 -1.11
N VAL A 225 4.77 -15.75 -0.82
CA VAL A 225 5.42 -14.60 -1.51
C VAL A 225 6.30 -13.75 -0.59
N LYS A 226 6.43 -14.14 0.68
CA LYS A 226 7.00 -13.30 1.74
C LYS A 226 8.44 -12.87 1.45
N ALA A 227 9.26 -13.76 0.91
CA ALA A 227 10.66 -13.49 0.61
C ALA A 227 10.80 -12.42 -0.50
N GLU A 228 10.01 -12.54 -1.57
CA GLU A 228 10.01 -11.59 -2.68
C GLU A 228 9.34 -10.27 -2.29
N ALA A 229 8.32 -10.32 -1.42
CA ALA A 229 7.61 -9.14 -0.95
C ALA A 229 8.45 -8.21 -0.06
N GLU A 230 9.51 -8.73 0.59
CA GLU A 230 10.42 -7.92 1.41
C GLU A 230 11.13 -6.83 0.57
N GLY A 231 11.48 -7.16 -0.68
CA GLY A 231 12.09 -6.22 -1.62
C GLY A 231 11.20 -5.03 -1.97
N ILE A 232 9.86 -5.18 -1.88
CA ILE A 232 8.90 -4.14 -2.26
C ILE A 232 8.92 -2.96 -1.28
N ILE A 233 9.08 -3.24 0.02
CA ILE A 233 9.06 -2.21 1.07
C ILE A 233 10.46 -1.62 1.32
N THR A 234 11.52 -2.33 0.95
CA THR A 234 12.91 -1.92 1.20
C THR A 234 13.56 -1.26 -0.02
N VAL A 235 13.12 -1.59 -1.23
CA VAL A 235 13.69 -1.11 -2.49
C VAL A 235 12.62 -0.43 -3.32
N GLY A 236 12.76 0.89 -3.50
CA GLY A 236 11.84 1.71 -4.28
C GLY A 236 12.55 2.68 -5.22
N TRP A 237 11.80 3.58 -5.87
CA TRP A 237 12.43 4.59 -6.73
C TRP A 237 13.33 5.57 -5.96
N TRP A 238 13.19 5.63 -4.63
CA TRP A 238 14.00 6.45 -3.73
C TRP A 238 15.32 5.79 -3.28
N THR A 239 15.59 4.55 -3.70
CA THR A 239 16.85 3.85 -3.34
C THR A 239 17.93 3.94 -4.43
N TRP A 240 17.66 4.66 -5.52
CA TRP A 240 18.54 4.78 -6.69
C TRP A 240 18.97 6.23 -6.92
#